data_AF-A0A8B9G999-F1
#
_entry.id   AF-A0A8B9G999-F1
#
_cell.length_a   1.000
_cell.length_b   1.000
_cell.length_c   1.000
_cell.angle_alpha   90.00
_cell.angle_beta   90.00
_cell.angle_gamma   90.00
#
_symmetry.space_group_name_H-M   'P 1'
#
loop_
_entity.id
_entity.type
_entity.pdbx_description
1 polymer ?
#
loop_
_entity_poly.entity_id
_entity_poly.type
_entity_poly.pdbx_seq_one_letter_code
_entity_poly.pdbx_strand_id
1 'polypeptide(L)'
;MGYCKEHFSTDFYHPLHRLMAGAAGMLGASPGFTIPVDIPSFHFQPRRISVDWRRFSAIDVERVAREVDVAVLQEHIASITFCNLDGEQCPHCGQPADPVLLKVLRMAQLSIEYLLHCQERLGTSLVVHTQRLEAASAELASTQQQAAEQAVQLQASKEESRRWKKLLAMQQPLLQAGPSTYCKCHLCDKAFMSSSFLQAHVQRRHAETTEKAEKLHREQVWGKGTAVCLENMGWEEK
;
A
#
# COMPACT_ATOMS: atom_id res chain seq x y z
N MET A 1 -14.21 -20.36 -67.44
CA MET A 1 -15.08 -21.31 -66.73
C MET A 1 -14.44 -21.58 -65.38
N GLY A 2 -15.06 -21.16 -64.28
CA GLY A 2 -14.52 -21.34 -62.93
C GLY A 2 -14.74 -20.14 -62.01
N TYR A 3 -16.00 -19.91 -61.63
CA TYR A 3 -16.38 -18.99 -60.55
C TYR A 3 -15.94 -19.58 -59.20
N CYS A 4 -15.28 -18.79 -58.35
CA CYS A 4 -15.26 -19.03 -56.90
C CYS A 4 -15.75 -17.76 -56.20
N LYS A 5 -16.89 -17.94 -55.55
CA LYS A 5 -17.73 -16.94 -54.90
C LYS A 5 -17.06 -16.30 -53.70
N GLU A 6 -17.39 -15.04 -53.55
CA GLU A 6 -17.22 -14.16 -52.41
C GLU A 6 -17.75 -14.81 -51.12
N HIS A 7 -16.96 -14.74 -50.06
CA HIS A 7 -17.45 -14.72 -48.69
C HIS A 7 -17.08 -13.37 -48.10
N PHE A 8 -17.96 -12.40 -48.34
CA PHE A 8 -18.00 -11.13 -47.63
C PHE A 8 -18.47 -11.43 -46.19
N SER A 9 -17.56 -11.32 -45.22
CA SER A 9 -17.89 -11.51 -43.80
C SER A 9 -18.74 -10.32 -43.35
N THR A 10 -20.04 -10.54 -43.23
CA THR A 10 -20.98 -9.61 -42.60
C THR A 10 -20.87 -9.71 -41.08
N ASP A 11 -19.87 -9.05 -40.49
CA ASP A 11 -19.82 -8.78 -39.05
C ASP A 11 -19.57 -7.28 -38.82
N PHE A 12 -20.52 -6.48 -39.31
CA PHE A 12 -20.63 -5.05 -39.03
C PHE A 12 -21.80 -4.85 -38.04
N TYR A 13 -21.47 -4.37 -36.84
CA TYR A 13 -22.33 -3.67 -35.84
C TYR A 13 -23.38 -4.45 -35.00
N HIS A 14 -22.97 -4.70 -33.74
CA HIS A 14 -23.69 -4.52 -32.45
C HIS A 14 -25.01 -5.29 -32.14
N PRO A 15 -25.22 -5.73 -30.87
CA PRO A 15 -25.56 -4.81 -29.77
C PRO A 15 -24.79 -5.01 -28.45
N LEU A 16 -24.30 -3.89 -27.91
CA LEU A 16 -24.09 -3.67 -26.49
C LEU A 16 -25.43 -3.82 -25.75
N HIS A 17 -25.72 -5.01 -25.22
CA HIS A 17 -26.45 -5.22 -23.96
C HIS A 17 -26.65 -6.72 -23.76
N ARG A 18 -25.78 -7.35 -22.97
CA ARG A 18 -26.09 -8.64 -22.34
C ARG A 18 -25.64 -8.61 -20.89
N LEU A 19 -26.50 -8.05 -20.04
CA LEU A 19 -26.39 -8.23 -18.59
C LEU A 19 -26.76 -9.68 -18.30
N MET A 20 -25.77 -10.54 -18.08
CA MET A 20 -25.99 -11.87 -17.53
C MET A 20 -26.12 -11.74 -16.01
N ALA A 21 -27.33 -11.95 -15.51
CA ALA A 21 -27.60 -12.16 -14.09
C ALA A 21 -27.21 -13.60 -13.71
N GLY A 22 -26.37 -13.77 -12.69
CA GLY A 22 -26.06 -15.10 -12.18
C GLY A 22 -25.09 -15.15 -11.00
N ALA A 23 -25.65 -15.51 -9.85
CA ALA A 23 -25.04 -16.10 -8.65
C ALA A 23 -24.39 -15.18 -7.58
N ALA A 24 -25.00 -15.27 -6.40
CA ALA A 24 -24.70 -14.60 -5.15
C ALA A 24 -23.39 -15.05 -4.49
N GLY A 25 -22.70 -14.11 -3.85
CA GLY A 25 -21.55 -14.40 -2.99
C GLY A 25 -20.85 -13.16 -2.44
N MET A 26 -21.34 -12.64 -1.32
CA MET A 26 -20.61 -11.92 -0.26
C MET A 26 -19.89 -10.59 -0.56
N LEU A 27 -20.48 -9.53 0.01
CA LEU A 27 -19.85 -8.40 0.73
C LEU A 27 -18.53 -7.84 0.19
N GLY A 28 -18.67 -6.90 -0.74
CA GLY A 28 -17.77 -5.79 -0.92
C GLY A 28 -18.54 -4.72 -1.65
N ALA A 29 -18.93 -3.64 -0.96
CA ALA A 29 -19.50 -2.49 -1.63
C ALA A 29 -18.41 -1.90 -2.53
N SER A 30 -18.35 -2.35 -3.79
CA SER A 30 -17.69 -1.56 -4.82
C SER A 30 -18.36 -0.19 -4.79
N PRO A 31 -17.61 0.92 -4.66
CA PRO A 31 -18.15 2.18 -5.12
C PRO A 31 -18.40 1.93 -6.60
N GLY A 32 -19.66 1.72 -6.95
CA GLY A 32 -20.07 1.75 -8.34
C GLY A 32 -19.43 3.01 -8.91
N PHE A 33 -18.75 2.86 -10.04
CA PHE A 33 -18.26 3.97 -10.82
C PHE A 33 -19.48 4.82 -11.23
N THR A 34 -20.02 5.61 -10.30
CA THR A 34 -20.80 6.80 -10.62
C THR A 34 -19.75 7.81 -11.01
N ILE A 35 -19.24 7.65 -12.23
CA ILE A 35 -18.58 8.75 -12.91
C ILE A 35 -19.63 9.86 -12.86
N PRO A 36 -19.35 11.01 -12.23
CA PRO A 36 -20.15 12.21 -12.45
C PRO A 36 -19.92 12.54 -13.92
N VAL A 37 -20.85 12.08 -14.73
CA VAL A 37 -20.86 12.31 -16.15
C VAL A 37 -21.46 13.70 -16.32
N ASP A 38 -20.70 14.73 -15.96
CA ASP A 38 -20.86 16.03 -16.59
C ASP A 38 -20.35 15.85 -18.03
N ILE A 39 -21.12 15.14 -18.86
CA ILE A 39 -20.95 15.14 -20.30
C ILE A 39 -21.38 16.54 -20.73
N PRO A 40 -20.46 17.40 -21.22
CA PRO A 40 -20.89 18.55 -22.00
C PRO A 40 -21.74 18.02 -23.16
N SER A 41 -22.94 18.57 -23.30
CA SER A 41 -23.90 18.11 -24.30
C SER A 41 -23.30 18.25 -25.71
N PHE A 42 -23.20 17.12 -26.41
CA PHE A 42 -22.78 17.11 -27.81
C PHE A 42 -23.90 17.71 -28.67
N HIS A 43 -23.53 18.63 -29.55
CA HIS A 43 -24.41 19.22 -30.53
C HIS A 43 -23.67 19.35 -31.85
N PHE A 44 -24.36 19.09 -32.95
CA PHE A 44 -23.79 19.24 -34.28
C PHE A 44 -23.57 20.71 -34.61
N GLN A 45 -22.41 21.05 -35.15
CA GLN A 45 -22.07 22.41 -35.52
C GLN A 45 -22.76 22.86 -36.83
N PRO A 46 -23.03 24.17 -37.00
CA PRO A 46 -23.50 24.68 -38.28
C PRO A 46 -22.46 24.46 -39.39
N ARG A 47 -22.91 24.05 -40.59
CA ARG A 47 -22.04 23.87 -41.76
C ARG A 47 -21.86 25.20 -42.48
N ARG A 48 -20.68 25.81 -42.37
CA ARG A 48 -20.41 27.17 -42.88
C ARG A 48 -19.29 27.23 -43.91
N ILE A 49 -18.53 26.15 -44.07
CA ILE A 49 -17.35 26.14 -44.94
C ILE A 49 -17.81 25.92 -46.38
N SER A 50 -17.40 26.76 -47.32
CA SER A 50 -17.71 26.54 -48.74
C SER A 50 -16.98 25.31 -49.28
N VAL A 51 -17.59 24.58 -50.22
CA VAL A 51 -16.93 23.44 -50.87
C VAL A 51 -15.86 23.91 -51.85
N ASP A 52 -14.61 23.49 -51.66
CA ASP A 52 -13.55 23.66 -52.65
C ASP A 52 -13.50 22.47 -53.60
N TRP A 53 -14.33 22.53 -54.65
CA TRP A 53 -14.44 21.50 -55.67
C TRP A 53 -13.12 21.20 -56.39
N ARG A 54 -12.26 22.21 -56.57
CA ARG A 54 -10.97 22.02 -57.23
C ARG A 54 -10.06 21.17 -56.37
N ARG A 55 -9.98 21.48 -55.07
CA ARG A 55 -9.19 20.71 -54.12
C ARG A 55 -9.66 19.27 -54.02
N PHE A 56 -10.98 19.05 -53.92
CA PHE A 56 -11.52 17.69 -53.89
C PHE A 56 -11.28 16.91 -55.19
N SER A 57 -11.36 17.58 -56.35
CA SER A 57 -11.13 16.92 -57.64
C SER A 57 -9.69 16.45 -57.86
N ALA A 58 -8.73 17.03 -57.15
CA ALA A 58 -7.32 16.63 -57.20
C ALA A 58 -7.02 15.37 -56.37
N ILE A 59 -7.95 14.92 -55.53
CA ILE A 59 -7.75 13.77 -54.65
C ILE A 59 -7.99 12.48 -55.44
N ASP A 60 -6.97 11.64 -55.53
CA ASP A 60 -7.09 10.28 -56.05
C ASP A 60 -7.63 9.35 -54.95
N VAL A 61 -8.96 9.21 -54.89
CA VAL A 61 -9.66 8.41 -53.88
C VAL A 61 -9.30 6.92 -53.96
N GLU A 62 -9.04 6.39 -55.16
CA GLU A 62 -8.65 4.99 -55.35
C GLU A 62 -7.25 4.72 -54.79
N ARG A 63 -6.34 5.68 -54.96
CA ARG A 63 -5.02 5.61 -54.31
C ARG A 63 -5.15 5.69 -52.79
N VAL A 64 -5.93 6.64 -52.27
CA VAL A 64 -6.16 6.79 -50.82
C VAL A 64 -6.71 5.49 -50.21
N ALA A 65 -7.66 4.85 -50.88
CA ALA A 65 -8.22 3.58 -50.43
C ALA A 65 -7.21 2.42 -50.48
N ARG A 66 -6.49 2.27 -51.60
CA ARG A 66 -5.52 1.19 -51.79
C ARG A 66 -4.32 1.29 -50.84
N GLU A 67 -3.86 2.51 -50.56
CA GLU A 67 -2.68 2.77 -49.74
C GLU A 67 -3.04 3.07 -48.27
N VAL A 68 -4.33 3.20 -47.96
CA VAL A 68 -4.82 3.60 -46.63
C VAL A 68 -4.14 4.90 -46.19
N ASP A 69 -4.13 5.90 -47.09
CA ASP A 69 -3.47 7.18 -46.84
C ASP A 69 -4.28 8.02 -45.85
N VAL A 70 -4.07 7.75 -44.57
CA VAL A 70 -4.73 8.44 -43.46
C VAL A 70 -4.33 9.91 -43.44
N ALA A 71 -3.14 10.29 -43.93
CA ALA A 71 -2.70 11.67 -43.92
C ALA A 71 -3.58 12.54 -44.83
N VAL A 72 -3.86 12.08 -46.05
CA VAL A 72 -4.78 12.77 -46.96
C VAL A 72 -6.20 12.85 -46.38
N LEU A 73 -6.68 11.78 -45.74
CA LEU A 73 -8.00 11.79 -45.09
C LEU A 73 -8.04 12.83 -43.95
N GLN A 74 -7.04 12.87 -43.08
CA GLN A 74 -6.95 13.82 -41.97
C GLN A 74 -6.82 15.27 -42.46
N GLU A 75 -6.11 15.50 -43.55
CA GLU A 75 -6.00 16.84 -44.14
C GLU A 75 -7.36 17.40 -44.58
N HIS A 76 -8.26 16.53 -45.08
CA HIS A 76 -9.53 16.94 -45.66
C HIS A 76 -10.75 16.72 -44.75
N ILE A 77 -10.59 16.01 -43.62
CA ILE A 77 -11.70 15.59 -42.76
C ILE A 77 -12.56 16.76 -42.27
N ALA A 78 -11.93 17.88 -41.89
CA ALA A 78 -12.65 19.07 -41.44
C ALA A 78 -13.45 19.72 -42.58
N SER A 79 -12.84 19.85 -43.76
CA SER A 79 -13.50 20.41 -44.95
C SER A 79 -14.70 19.57 -45.36
N ILE A 80 -14.62 18.24 -45.30
CA ILE A 80 -15.75 17.36 -45.63
C ILE A 80 -16.84 17.46 -44.56
N THR A 81 -16.46 17.39 -43.29
CA THR A 81 -17.39 17.33 -42.15
C THR A 81 -18.21 18.61 -42.00
N PHE A 82 -17.58 19.77 -42.21
CA PHE A 82 -18.17 21.08 -41.92
C PHE A 82 -18.54 21.91 -43.16
N CYS A 83 -18.44 21.34 -44.37
CA CYS A 83 -18.85 22.06 -45.58
C CYS A 83 -20.36 22.25 -45.68
N ASN A 84 -20.74 23.42 -46.19
CA ASN A 84 -22.10 23.75 -46.55
C ASN A 84 -22.44 23.08 -47.89
N LEU A 85 -23.53 22.30 -47.89
CA LEU A 85 -24.03 21.61 -49.07
C LEU A 85 -25.25 22.31 -49.70
N ASP A 86 -25.73 23.39 -49.07
CA ASP A 86 -26.94 24.08 -49.47
C ASP A 86 -26.71 24.83 -50.79
N GLY A 87 -27.50 24.49 -51.81
CA GLY A 87 -27.47 25.16 -53.11
C GLY A 87 -26.28 24.78 -53.99
N GLU A 88 -25.54 23.73 -53.66
CA GLU A 88 -24.45 23.22 -54.49
C GLU A 88 -24.96 22.74 -55.86
N GLN A 89 -24.18 23.06 -56.90
CA GLN A 89 -24.53 22.81 -58.30
C GLN A 89 -23.47 21.92 -58.95
N CYS A 90 -23.91 21.11 -59.91
CA CYS A 90 -23.01 20.30 -60.72
C CYS A 90 -22.04 21.20 -61.50
N PRO A 91 -20.71 21.06 -61.33
CA PRO A 91 -19.73 21.88 -62.03
C PRO A 91 -19.77 21.76 -63.56
N HIS A 92 -20.34 20.67 -64.10
CA HIS A 92 -20.37 20.39 -65.54
C HIS A 92 -21.60 20.93 -66.27
N CYS A 93 -22.77 20.95 -65.61
CA CYS A 93 -24.02 21.34 -66.26
C CYS A 93 -24.77 22.48 -65.55
N GLY A 94 -24.27 22.94 -64.38
CA GLY A 94 -24.87 24.01 -63.59
C GLY A 94 -26.21 23.66 -62.94
N GLN A 95 -26.68 22.43 -63.07
CA GLN A 95 -27.93 21.99 -62.42
C GLN A 95 -27.71 21.77 -60.92
N PRO A 96 -28.75 21.95 -60.09
CA PRO A 96 -28.69 21.60 -58.67
C PRO A 96 -28.22 20.15 -58.46
N ALA A 97 -27.40 19.93 -57.44
CA ALA A 97 -27.01 18.58 -57.06
C ALA A 97 -28.22 17.73 -56.63
N ASP A 98 -28.13 16.42 -56.84
CA ASP A 98 -29.20 15.48 -56.50
C ASP A 98 -29.53 15.54 -54.98
N PRO A 99 -30.78 15.82 -54.60
CA PRO A 99 -31.17 15.94 -53.19
C PRO A 99 -30.93 14.67 -52.35
N VAL A 100 -31.01 13.48 -52.95
CA VAL A 100 -30.73 12.21 -52.26
C VAL A 100 -29.24 12.07 -51.99
N LEU A 101 -28.38 12.41 -52.95
CA LEU A 101 -26.93 12.40 -52.74
C LEU A 101 -26.51 13.42 -51.67
N LEU A 102 -27.11 14.62 -51.68
CA LEU A 102 -26.88 15.62 -50.64
C LEU A 102 -27.30 15.11 -49.24
N LYS A 103 -28.39 14.35 -49.14
CA LYS A 103 -28.78 13.70 -47.88
C LYS A 103 -27.79 12.64 -47.43
N VAL A 104 -27.27 11.81 -48.34
CA VAL A 104 -26.23 10.81 -48.02
C VAL A 104 -24.97 11.50 -47.51
N LEU A 105 -24.50 12.54 -48.20
CA LEU A 105 -23.36 13.35 -47.75
C LEU A 105 -23.63 14.01 -46.41
N ARG A 106 -24.85 14.53 -46.19
CA ARG A 106 -25.22 15.11 -44.90
C ARG A 106 -25.19 14.09 -43.76
N MET A 107 -25.66 12.87 -44.01
CA MET A 107 -25.57 11.76 -43.05
C MET A 107 -24.11 11.39 -42.77
N ALA A 108 -23.26 11.37 -43.79
CA ALA A 108 -21.82 11.16 -43.63
C ALA A 108 -21.18 12.27 -42.77
N GLN A 109 -21.49 13.54 -43.03
CA GLN A 109 -21.00 14.67 -42.22
C GLN A 109 -21.36 14.54 -40.74
N LEU A 110 -22.61 14.20 -40.43
CA LEU A 110 -23.08 14.02 -39.05
C LEU A 110 -22.39 12.81 -38.41
N SER A 111 -22.25 11.72 -39.16
CA SER A 111 -21.56 10.51 -38.67
C SER A 111 -20.10 10.79 -38.36
N ILE A 112 -19.38 11.49 -39.25
CA ILE A 112 -17.97 11.84 -39.04
C ILE A 112 -17.81 12.78 -37.85
N GLU A 113 -18.64 13.81 -37.72
CA GLU A 113 -18.58 14.72 -36.56
C GLU A 113 -18.79 13.98 -35.24
N TYR A 114 -19.76 13.06 -35.20
CA TYR A 114 -19.98 12.23 -34.02
C TYR A 114 -18.79 11.31 -33.71
N LEU A 115 -18.19 10.70 -34.75
CA LEU A 115 -17.00 9.87 -34.58
C LEU A 115 -15.80 10.68 -34.07
N LEU A 116 -15.60 11.90 -34.57
CA LEU A 116 -14.58 12.83 -34.07
C LEU A 116 -14.82 13.19 -32.60
N HIS A 117 -16.07 13.46 -32.22
CA HIS A 117 -16.44 13.68 -30.82
C HIS A 117 -16.12 12.45 -29.96
N CYS A 118 -16.50 11.25 -30.40
CA CYS A 118 -16.18 10.01 -29.69
C CYS A 118 -14.67 9.83 -29.53
N GLN A 119 -13.88 10.09 -30.57
CA GLN A 119 -12.42 10.00 -30.52
C GLN A 119 -11.84 10.95 -29.47
N GLU A 120 -12.25 12.21 -29.46
CA GLU A 120 -11.76 13.21 -28.50
C GLU A 120 -12.16 12.85 -27.05
N ARG A 121 -13.39 12.37 -26.86
CA ARG A 121 -13.89 11.94 -25.55
C ARG A 121 -13.14 10.73 -25.02
N LEU A 122 -12.95 9.71 -25.85
CA LEU A 122 -12.20 8.51 -25.49
C LEU A 122 -10.73 8.85 -25.24
N GLY A 123 -10.12 9.71 -26.07
CA GLY A 123 -8.75 10.17 -25.88
C GLY A 123 -8.57 10.91 -24.56
N THR A 124 -9.44 11.86 -24.25
CA THR A 124 -9.41 12.61 -22.97
C THR A 124 -9.62 11.68 -21.77
N SER A 125 -10.60 10.77 -21.85
CA SER A 125 -10.85 9.80 -20.79
C SER A 125 -9.66 8.89 -20.55
N LEU A 126 -9.01 8.42 -21.62
CA LEU A 126 -7.81 7.59 -21.52
C LEU A 126 -6.67 8.34 -20.80
N VAL A 127 -6.39 9.59 -21.18
CA VAL A 127 -5.36 10.41 -20.53
C VAL A 127 -5.65 10.57 -19.03
N VAL A 128 -6.88 10.89 -18.65
CA VAL A 128 -7.28 11.04 -17.25
C VAL A 128 -7.11 9.73 -16.47
N HIS A 129 -7.51 8.61 -17.04
CA HIS A 129 -7.36 7.30 -16.38
C HIS A 129 -5.90 6.89 -16.24
N THR A 130 -5.06 7.13 -17.25
CA THR A 130 -3.62 6.88 -17.20
C THR A 130 -2.96 7.71 -16.09
N GLN A 131 -3.26 9.00 -16.01
CA GLN A 131 -2.73 9.88 -14.95
C GLN A 131 -3.16 9.43 -13.55
N ARG A 132 -4.42 9.01 -13.38
CA ARG A 132 -4.91 8.47 -12.10
C ARG A 132 -4.19 7.17 -11.71
N LEU A 133 -3.93 6.30 -12.68
CA LEU A 133 -3.21 5.05 -12.45
C LEU A 133 -1.77 5.33 -12.02
N GLU A 134 -1.08 6.26 -12.68
CA GLU A 134 0.28 6.69 -12.32
C GLU A 134 0.33 7.28 -10.91
N ALA A 135 -0.60 8.17 -10.56
CA ALA A 135 -0.70 8.75 -9.23
C ALA A 135 -0.95 7.69 -8.15
N ALA A 136 -1.91 6.79 -8.36
CA ALA A 136 -2.21 5.71 -7.43
C ALA A 136 -1.02 4.75 -7.25
N SER A 137 -0.28 4.49 -8.33
CA SER A 137 0.92 3.65 -8.28
C SER A 137 2.03 4.31 -7.46
N ALA A 138 2.23 5.63 -7.60
CA ALA A 138 3.17 6.39 -6.80
C ALA A 138 2.79 6.43 -5.31
N GLU A 139 1.50 6.63 -5.00
CA GLU A 139 0.97 6.57 -3.64
C GLU A 139 1.17 5.20 -3.00
N LEU A 140 0.89 4.13 -3.74
CA LEU A 140 1.09 2.75 -3.29
C LEU A 140 2.57 2.49 -2.97
N ALA A 141 3.49 2.92 -3.83
CA ALA A 141 4.92 2.76 -3.60
C ALA A 141 5.38 3.52 -2.32
N SER A 142 4.89 4.75 -2.13
CA SER A 142 5.18 5.55 -0.93
C SER A 142 4.64 4.89 0.35
N THR A 143 3.40 4.41 0.33
CA THR A 143 2.80 3.73 1.49
C THR A 143 3.48 2.40 1.80
N GLN A 144 3.91 1.65 0.79
CA GLN A 144 4.70 0.43 1.00
C GLN A 144 6.04 0.73 1.67
N GLN A 145 6.73 1.79 1.25
CA GLN A 145 7.98 2.23 1.87
C GLN A 145 7.77 2.61 3.34
N GLN A 146 6.74 3.41 3.63
CA GLN A 146 6.41 3.80 5.01
C GLN A 146 6.04 2.59 5.88
N ALA A 147 5.28 1.63 5.33
CA ALA A 147 4.93 0.40 6.03
C ALA A 147 6.17 -0.45 6.36
N ALA A 148 7.13 -0.54 5.43
CA ALA A 148 8.40 -1.23 5.66
C ALA A 148 9.22 -0.55 6.78
N GLU A 149 9.32 0.78 6.77
CA GLU A 149 10.00 1.55 7.81
C GLU A 149 9.34 1.37 9.19
N GLN A 150 8.01 1.46 9.25
CA GLN A 150 7.24 1.22 10.47
C GLN A 150 7.43 -0.21 11.00
N ALA A 151 7.51 -1.21 10.11
CA ALA A 151 7.78 -2.59 10.51
C ALA A 151 9.16 -2.73 11.16
N VAL A 152 10.19 -2.08 10.62
CA VAL A 152 11.53 -2.05 11.20
C VAL A 152 11.52 -1.38 12.58
N GLN A 153 10.88 -0.21 12.70
CA GLN A 153 10.78 0.51 13.98
C GLN A 153 10.04 -0.30 15.04
N LEU A 154 8.95 -0.99 14.65
CA LEU A 154 8.21 -1.85 15.55
C LEU A 154 9.05 -3.03 16.05
N GLN A 155 9.89 -3.63 15.20
CA GLN A 155 10.81 -4.69 15.63
C GLN A 155 11.84 -4.16 16.61
N ALA A 156 12.45 -3.01 16.32
CA ALA A 156 13.41 -2.36 17.23
C ALA A 156 12.79 -2.07 18.60
N SER A 157 11.60 -1.46 18.64
CA SER A 157 10.88 -1.17 19.88
C SER A 157 10.49 -2.44 20.65
N LYS A 158 10.11 -3.53 19.96
CA LYS A 158 9.85 -4.83 20.56
C LYS A 158 11.09 -5.44 21.20
N GLU A 159 12.25 -5.31 20.54
CA GLU A 159 13.52 -5.77 21.08
C GLU A 159 13.93 -4.98 22.32
N GLU A 160 13.83 -3.65 22.29
CA GLU A 160 14.08 -2.80 23.45
C GLU A 160 13.16 -3.14 24.62
N SER A 161 11.85 -3.29 24.35
CA SER A 161 10.88 -3.72 25.35
C SER A 161 11.23 -5.08 25.95
N ARG A 162 11.70 -6.03 25.13
CA ARG A 162 12.19 -7.33 25.61
C ARG A 162 13.44 -7.18 26.47
N ARG A 163 14.39 -6.31 26.09
CA ARG A 163 15.60 -6.02 26.88
C ARG A 163 15.26 -5.42 28.24
N TRP A 164 14.40 -4.42 28.29
CA TRP A 164 13.95 -3.79 29.53
C TRP A 164 13.19 -4.76 30.45
N LYS A 165 12.31 -5.61 29.88
CA LYS A 165 11.62 -6.64 30.66
C LYS A 165 12.60 -7.64 31.28
N LYS A 166 13.63 -8.07 30.53
CA LYS A 166 14.68 -8.95 31.07
C LYS A 166 15.45 -8.29 32.23
N LEU A 167 15.81 -7.01 32.07
CA LEU A 167 16.49 -6.25 33.11
C LEU A 167 15.63 -6.14 34.38
N LEU A 168 14.34 -5.80 34.21
CA LEU A 168 13.41 -5.68 35.33
C LEU A 168 13.20 -7.02 36.04
N ALA A 169 13.04 -8.12 35.30
CA ALA A 169 12.90 -9.46 35.85
C ALA A 169 14.14 -9.89 36.66
N MET A 170 15.34 -9.52 36.21
CA MET A 170 16.58 -9.76 36.95
C MET A 170 16.63 -8.96 38.28
N GLN A 171 16.15 -7.71 38.27
CA GLN A 171 16.17 -6.82 39.45
C GLN A 171 15.01 -7.09 40.43
N GLN A 172 13.90 -7.69 39.98
CA GLN A 172 12.68 -7.88 40.77
C GLN A 172 12.90 -8.70 42.06
N PRO A 173 13.64 -9.82 42.09
CA PRO A 173 13.91 -10.56 43.32
C PRO A 173 14.63 -9.73 44.39
N LEU A 174 15.58 -8.87 43.98
CA LEU A 174 16.32 -7.99 44.88
C LEU A 174 15.40 -6.95 45.55
N LEU A 175 14.40 -6.46 44.82
CA LEU A 175 13.42 -5.51 45.33
C LEU A 175 12.35 -6.19 46.21
N GLN A 176 11.90 -7.39 45.86
CA GLN A 176 10.85 -8.10 46.58
C GLN A 176 11.28 -8.69 47.91
N ALA A 177 12.56 -9.04 48.04
CA ALA A 177 13.02 -9.76 49.23
C ALA A 177 13.14 -8.87 50.50
N GLY A 178 12.80 -7.58 50.37
CA GLY A 178 12.59 -6.64 51.47
C GLY A 178 13.85 -6.40 52.32
N PRO A 179 13.74 -5.67 53.45
CA PRO A 179 14.85 -5.46 54.38
C PRO A 179 15.44 -6.76 54.99
N SER A 180 14.83 -7.92 54.73
CA SER A 180 15.24 -9.22 55.28
C SER A 180 16.30 -9.94 54.44
N THR A 181 16.44 -9.63 53.15
CA THR A 181 17.53 -10.16 52.30
C THR A 181 18.84 -9.40 52.41
N TYR A 182 18.83 -8.25 53.08
CA TYR A 182 20.07 -7.58 53.43
C TYR A 182 20.70 -8.32 54.61
N CYS A 183 21.99 -8.59 54.51
CA CYS A 183 22.75 -9.20 55.59
C CYS A 183 22.89 -8.17 56.71
N LYS A 184 22.07 -8.30 57.76
CA LYS A 184 22.10 -7.40 58.93
C LYS A 184 23.26 -7.74 59.84
N CYS A 185 23.94 -6.71 60.33
CA CYS A 185 24.88 -6.89 61.42
C CYS A 185 24.11 -7.25 62.71
N HIS A 186 24.60 -8.23 63.45
CA HIS A 186 24.00 -8.64 64.73
C HIS A 186 24.51 -7.80 65.91
N LEU A 187 25.49 -6.91 65.66
CA LEU A 187 26.15 -6.09 66.67
C LEU A 187 25.82 -4.60 66.54
N CYS A 188 25.16 -4.20 65.45
CA CYS A 188 24.63 -2.85 65.24
C CYS A 188 23.54 -2.83 64.16
N ASP A 189 22.82 -1.71 64.01
CA ASP A 189 21.67 -1.60 63.10
C ASP A 189 22.03 -1.41 61.61
N LYS A 190 23.25 -1.75 61.19
CA LYS A 190 23.67 -1.64 59.78
C LYS A 190 23.29 -2.89 58.98
N ALA A 191 22.78 -2.69 57.77
CA ALA A 191 22.42 -3.74 56.83
C ALA A 191 23.23 -3.62 55.54
N PHE A 192 23.63 -4.76 54.97
CA PHE A 192 24.52 -4.83 53.80
C PHE A 192 23.89 -5.62 52.66
N MET A 193 24.22 -5.26 51.42
CA MET A 193 23.67 -5.90 50.22
C MET A 193 24.21 -7.32 49.97
N SER A 194 25.31 -7.72 50.60
CA SER A 194 25.88 -9.06 50.50
C SER A 194 26.58 -9.49 51.79
N SER A 195 26.74 -10.81 51.95
CA SER A 195 27.45 -11.41 53.10
C SER A 195 28.92 -10.99 53.17
N SER A 196 29.57 -10.76 52.02
CA SER A 196 30.98 -10.32 51.98
C SER A 196 31.16 -8.90 52.53
N PHE A 197 30.24 -7.99 52.19
CA PHE A 197 30.26 -6.63 52.74
C PHE A 197 29.94 -6.62 54.24
N LEU A 198 29.01 -7.46 54.70
CA LEU A 198 28.74 -7.63 56.14
C LEU A 198 29.97 -8.16 56.89
N GLN A 199 30.62 -9.21 56.38
CA GLN A 199 31.80 -9.82 57.02
C GLN A 199 32.94 -8.82 57.14
N ALA A 200 33.23 -8.06 56.07
CA ALA A 200 34.25 -7.01 56.10
C ALA A 200 33.91 -5.89 57.12
N HIS A 201 32.62 -5.56 57.28
CA HIS A 201 32.17 -4.62 58.30
C HIS A 201 32.41 -5.14 59.73
N VAL A 202 31.98 -6.38 60.01
CA VAL A 202 32.17 -7.02 61.32
C VAL A 202 33.65 -7.08 61.68
N GLN A 203 34.51 -7.49 60.74
CA GLN A 203 35.96 -7.55 60.96
C GLN A 203 36.60 -6.19 61.26
N ARG A 204 36.11 -5.10 60.67
CA ARG A 204 36.74 -3.77 60.87
C ARG A 204 36.21 -3.00 62.08
N ARG A 205 34.95 -3.26 62.47
CA ARG A 205 34.24 -2.45 63.49
C ARG A 205 33.85 -3.23 64.73
N HIS A 206 33.91 -4.56 64.67
CA HIS A 206 33.50 -5.46 65.75
C HIS A 206 34.50 -6.59 66.02
N ALA A 207 35.75 -6.51 65.50
CA ALA A 207 36.79 -7.51 65.72
C ALA A 207 36.99 -7.88 67.20
N GLU A 208 37.05 -6.86 68.06
CA GLU A 208 37.26 -7.04 69.51
C GLU A 208 36.11 -7.78 70.20
N THR A 209 34.89 -7.68 69.68
CA THR A 209 33.69 -8.32 70.24
C THR A 209 33.59 -9.79 69.82
N THR A 210 33.95 -10.09 68.57
CA THR A 210 34.02 -11.47 68.06
C THR A 210 35.13 -12.29 68.74
N GLU A 211 36.31 -11.70 68.94
CA GLU A 211 37.43 -12.39 69.61
C GLU A 211 37.12 -12.74 71.07
N LYS A 212 36.37 -11.89 71.79
CA LYS A 212 35.93 -12.15 73.16
C LYS A 212 34.93 -13.31 73.24
N ALA A 213 33.98 -13.41 72.30
CA ALA A 213 33.00 -14.49 72.25
C ALA A 213 33.65 -15.85 71.92
N GLU A 214 34.62 -15.87 71.00
CA GLU A 214 35.38 -17.08 70.67
C GLU A 214 36.26 -17.58 71.83
N LYS A 215 36.80 -16.66 72.64
CA LYS A 215 37.59 -17.01 73.83
C LYS A 215 36.72 -17.67 74.91
N LEU A 216 35.53 -17.11 75.16
CA LEU A 216 34.52 -17.64 76.10
C LEU A 216 33.96 -19.01 75.66
N HIS A 217 33.74 -19.21 74.36
CA HIS A 217 33.32 -20.51 73.83
C HIS A 217 34.42 -21.58 73.98
N ARG A 218 35.69 -21.22 73.74
CA ARG A 218 36.84 -22.09 73.99
C ARG A 218 36.90 -22.53 75.46
N GLU A 219 36.66 -21.61 76.38
CA GLU A 219 36.63 -21.87 77.82
C GLU A 219 35.44 -22.76 78.23
N GLN A 220 34.25 -22.61 77.62
CA GLN A 220 33.09 -23.46 77.88
C GLN A 220 33.18 -24.88 77.28
N VAL A 221 33.76 -25.04 76.09
CA VAL A 221 33.99 -26.36 75.49
C VAL A 221 35.03 -27.14 76.28
N TRP A 222 36.05 -26.46 76.80
CA TRP A 222 37.01 -27.05 77.73
C TRP A 222 36.37 -27.42 79.07
N GLY A 223 35.35 -26.69 79.53
CA GLY A 223 34.65 -26.94 80.79
C GLY A 223 33.64 -28.11 80.78
N LYS A 224 33.12 -28.53 79.62
CA LYS A 224 32.21 -29.71 79.53
C LYS A 224 32.94 -31.03 79.24
N GLY A 225 34.14 -30.98 78.66
CA GLY A 225 34.99 -32.16 78.50
C GLY A 225 35.56 -32.70 79.82
N THR A 226 35.63 -31.86 80.87
CA THR A 226 36.19 -32.22 82.18
C THR A 226 35.15 -32.77 83.17
N ALA A 227 33.85 -32.54 82.96
CA ALA A 227 32.78 -33.04 83.83
C ALA A 227 32.45 -34.53 83.61
N VAL A 228 32.80 -35.12 82.46
CA VAL A 228 32.63 -36.57 82.20
C VAL A 228 33.78 -37.40 82.78
N CYS A 229 34.91 -36.77 83.14
CA CYS A 229 36.11 -37.48 83.60
C CYS A 229 36.27 -37.55 85.14
N LEU A 230 35.40 -36.91 85.93
CA LEU A 230 35.56 -36.83 87.40
C LEU A 230 34.48 -37.56 88.23
N GLU A 231 33.60 -38.34 87.60
CA GLU A 231 32.64 -39.23 88.28
C GLU A 231 33.05 -40.72 88.27
N ASN A 232 34.22 -41.08 87.69
CA ASN A 232 34.67 -42.46 87.52
C ASN A 232 36.04 -42.80 88.14
N MET A 233 36.43 -42.17 89.25
CA MET A 233 37.58 -42.62 90.06
C MET A 233 37.30 -42.51 91.56
N GLY A 234 36.40 -43.38 92.05
CA GLY A 234 36.41 -43.87 93.42
C GLY A 234 36.68 -45.38 93.40
N TRP A 235 37.10 -45.92 94.55
CA TRP A 235 37.57 -47.30 94.85
C TRP A 235 39.08 -47.49 94.62
N GLU A 236 39.86 -48.15 95.48
CA GLU A 236 39.82 -48.66 96.87
C GLU A 236 41.21 -49.34 97.03
N GLU A 237 41.94 -49.17 98.14
CA GLU A 237 42.56 -50.29 98.89
C GLU A 237 43.48 -49.84 100.04
N LYS A 238 43.11 -50.33 101.23
CA LYS A 238 43.87 -50.58 102.48
C LYS A 238 44.15 -49.42 103.43
#